data_AF-A0A1R4JQR2-F1
#
_entry.id   AF-A0A1R4JQR2-F1
#
_cell.length_a   1.000
_cell.length_b   1.000
_cell.length_c   1.000
_cell.angle_alpha   90.00
_cell.angle_beta   90.00
_cell.angle_gamma   90.00
#
_symmetry.space_group_name_H-M   'P 1'
#
loop_
_entity.id
_entity.type
_entity.pdbx_description
1 polymer ?
#
loop_
_entity_poly.entity_id
_entity_poly.type
_entity_poly.pdbx_seq_one_letter_code
_entity_poly.pdbx_strand_id
1 'polypeptide(L)'
;MAPIPQKIPLLAADALNALRAAIEHTIYIEAEADAGAELSERAAKLVEMPAASSYDKFVEWTQKRAKNGPSALRSGADLNRRIYDLQPLHRYTDPEAHPLARLVAYTNHAKHRTPAVTAVRIPVVSREDVTPRHPRDIPKRPEEPLVPGEVIFSAPTGQVVPVTLFPTVGINLPETARWPVLMNELGEIAAWVRTQAIPRLITGTDPPQPEIPAWHEISQGHPDLRVALSEGSRVPAYDRNRDRLSAATVRADMTGTIADMPDAPTFADVRAWLESLPDTDVLTRMRELVPSFDHDADDMLHNWDVLQRMRDDAVAFTQRRAMTDLEEPSNLDRRD
;
A
#
# COMPACT_ATOMS: atom_id res chain seq x y z
N MET A 1 7.60 14.42 18.60
CA MET A 1 7.66 13.41 17.52
C MET A 1 9.09 12.89 17.42
N ALA A 2 9.25 11.56 17.36
CA ALA A 2 10.53 10.97 17.03
C ALA A 2 10.81 11.11 15.52
N PRO A 3 12.08 11.22 15.10
CA PRO A 3 12.42 11.26 13.67
C PRO A 3 12.03 9.94 12.98
N ILE A 4 11.73 10.01 11.68
CA ILE A 4 11.48 8.82 10.86
C ILE A 4 12.77 7.97 10.84
N PRO A 5 12.68 6.66 11.15
CA PRO A 5 13.82 5.76 11.01
C PRO A 5 14.39 5.79 9.58
N GLN A 6 15.70 5.97 9.44
CA GLN A 6 16.40 6.00 8.14
C GLN A 6 16.22 4.73 7.31
N LYS A 7 15.83 3.62 7.94
CA LYS A 7 15.47 2.38 7.26
C LYS A 7 14.30 2.57 6.28
N ILE A 8 13.33 3.44 6.57
CA ILE A 8 12.15 3.65 5.71
C ILE A 8 12.53 4.20 4.32
N PRO A 9 13.25 5.33 4.20
CA PRO A 9 13.65 5.85 2.90
C PRO A 9 14.56 4.90 2.11
N LEU A 10 15.43 4.15 2.80
CA LEU A 10 16.30 3.15 2.17
C LEU A 10 15.49 2.00 1.57
N LEU A 11 14.57 1.40 2.33
CA LEU A 11 13.70 0.33 1.83
C LEU A 11 12.80 0.80 0.69
N ALA A 12 12.33 2.05 0.73
CA ALA A 12 11.55 2.62 -0.35
C ALA A 12 12.37 2.74 -1.64
N ALA A 13 13.62 3.19 -1.55
CA ALA A 13 14.53 3.27 -2.68
C ALA A 13 14.85 1.88 -3.25
N ASP A 14 15.10 0.88 -2.40
CA ASP A 14 15.35 -0.49 -2.81
C ASP A 14 14.13 -1.10 -3.53
N ALA A 15 12.92 -0.89 -3.00
CA ALA A 15 11.69 -1.34 -3.63
C ALA A 15 11.49 -0.71 -5.02
N LEU A 16 11.72 0.60 -5.16
CA LEU A 16 11.62 1.29 -6.46
C LEU A 16 12.67 0.81 -7.45
N ASN A 17 13.91 0.59 -7.01
CA ASN A 17 14.95 0.01 -7.87
C ASN A 17 14.60 -1.41 -8.31
N ALA A 18 14.07 -2.24 -7.41
CA ALA A 18 13.62 -3.59 -7.75
C ALA A 18 12.47 -3.58 -8.77
N LEU A 19 11.51 -2.66 -8.64
CA LEU A 19 10.42 -2.50 -9.61
C LEU A 19 10.94 -2.08 -11.00
N ARG A 20 11.90 -1.16 -11.07
CA ARG A 20 12.54 -0.78 -12.34
C ARG A 20 13.34 -1.93 -12.94
N ALA A 21 14.13 -2.62 -12.12
CA ALA A 21 14.90 -3.78 -12.55
C ALA A 21 14.01 -4.90 -13.09
N ALA A 22 12.84 -5.13 -12.49
CA ALA A 22 11.88 -6.11 -13.00
C ALA A 22 11.43 -5.79 -14.43
N ILE A 23 11.14 -4.52 -14.73
CA ILE A 23 10.79 -4.08 -16.10
C ILE A 23 11.95 -4.30 -17.06
N GLU A 24 13.16 -3.88 -16.68
CA GLU A 24 14.36 -3.98 -17.53
C GLU A 24 14.76 -5.44 -17.78
N HIS A 25 14.62 -6.32 -16.78
CA HIS A 25 14.82 -7.76 -16.93
C HIS A 25 13.76 -8.38 -17.85
N THR A 26 12.49 -7.95 -17.77
CA THR A 26 11.47 -8.40 -18.73
C THR A 26 11.84 -8.01 -20.16
N ILE A 27 12.27 -6.76 -20.39
CA ILE A 27 12.74 -6.34 -21.72
C ILE A 27 13.92 -7.20 -22.19
N TYR A 28 14.87 -7.48 -21.30
CA TYR A 28 16.03 -8.29 -21.60
C TYR A 28 15.64 -9.70 -22.06
N ILE A 29 14.78 -10.37 -21.30
CA ILE A 29 14.29 -11.72 -21.60
C ILE A 29 13.52 -11.74 -22.93
N GLU A 30 12.62 -10.79 -23.15
CA GLU A 30 11.86 -10.69 -24.40
C GLU A 30 12.77 -10.42 -25.61
N ALA A 31 13.85 -9.66 -25.42
CA ALA A 31 14.83 -9.41 -26.47
C ALA A 31 15.69 -10.65 -26.80
N GLU A 32 16.03 -11.48 -25.82
CA GLU A 32 16.69 -12.78 -26.06
C GLU A 32 15.74 -13.77 -26.75
N ALA A 33 14.47 -13.78 -26.35
CA ALA A 33 13.44 -14.61 -26.97
C ALA A 33 13.24 -14.25 -28.46
N ASP A 34 13.19 -12.96 -28.80
CA ASP A 34 13.15 -12.46 -30.19
C ASP A 34 14.39 -12.87 -30.99
N ALA A 35 15.58 -12.77 -30.38
CA ALA A 35 16.84 -13.13 -31.03
C ALA A 35 17.04 -14.66 -31.17
N GLY A 36 16.33 -15.47 -30.37
CA GLY A 36 16.53 -16.91 -30.28
C GLY A 36 17.90 -17.31 -29.69
N ALA A 37 18.59 -16.37 -29.04
CA ALA A 37 19.93 -16.54 -28.50
C ALA A 37 20.24 -15.50 -27.41
N GLU A 38 21.25 -15.78 -26.59
CA GLU A 38 21.77 -14.82 -25.61
C GLU A 38 22.26 -13.54 -26.29
N LEU A 39 22.00 -12.39 -25.66
CA LEU A 39 22.47 -11.10 -26.16
C LEU A 39 23.99 -10.95 -25.95
N SER A 40 24.67 -10.35 -26.93
CA SER A 40 26.05 -9.90 -26.72
C SER A 40 26.13 -8.88 -25.57
N GLU A 41 27.24 -8.84 -24.84
CA GLU A 41 27.45 -7.90 -23.72
C GLU A 41 27.17 -6.44 -24.11
N ARG A 42 27.52 -6.07 -25.36
CA ARG A 42 27.27 -4.72 -25.88
C ARG A 42 25.77 -4.43 -26.07
N ALA A 43 25.01 -5.41 -26.59
CA ALA A 43 23.58 -5.28 -26.78
C ALA A 43 22.83 -5.31 -25.43
N ALA A 44 23.26 -6.19 -24.51
CA ALA A 44 22.76 -6.30 -23.15
C ALA A 44 22.81 -4.96 -22.41
N LYS A 45 23.94 -4.23 -22.49
CA LYS A 45 24.11 -2.91 -21.86
C LYS A 45 23.18 -1.80 -22.40
N LEU A 46 22.51 -2.04 -23.52
CA LEU A 46 21.58 -1.08 -24.13
C LEU A 46 20.11 -1.39 -23.82
N VAL A 47 19.85 -2.49 -23.12
CA VAL A 47 18.53 -2.86 -22.60
C VAL A 47 18.24 -1.97 -21.39
N GLU A 48 17.31 -1.04 -21.56
CA GLU A 48 16.79 -0.17 -20.51
C GLU A 48 15.35 0.23 -20.87
N MET A 49 14.54 0.56 -19.87
CA MET A 49 13.21 1.13 -20.11
C MET A 49 13.32 2.67 -20.22
N PRO A 50 12.94 3.29 -21.36
CA PRO A 50 12.83 4.74 -21.43
C PRO A 50 11.61 5.24 -20.65
N ALA A 51 11.69 6.49 -20.19
CA ALA A 51 10.54 7.26 -19.71
C ALA A 51 10.41 8.54 -20.55
N ALA A 52 10.06 8.38 -21.82
CA ALA A 52 9.93 9.48 -22.76
C ALA A 52 8.63 10.27 -22.49
N SER A 53 8.76 11.56 -22.19
CA SER A 53 7.64 12.50 -22.07
C SER A 53 7.21 13.13 -23.39
N SER A 54 7.88 12.80 -24.51
CA SER A 54 7.48 13.21 -25.86
C SER A 54 7.86 12.15 -26.90
N TYR A 55 7.22 12.21 -28.07
CA TYR A 55 7.53 11.34 -29.20
C TYR A 55 8.99 11.47 -29.65
N ASP A 56 9.51 12.69 -29.76
CA ASP A 56 10.89 12.94 -30.20
C ASP A 56 11.92 12.28 -29.27
N LYS A 57 11.71 12.35 -27.95
CA LYS A 57 12.58 11.68 -26.97
C LYS A 57 12.57 10.17 -27.14
N PHE A 58 11.42 9.59 -27.46
CA PHE A 58 11.32 8.15 -27.72
C PHE A 58 12.02 7.74 -29.02
N VAL A 59 11.90 8.55 -30.07
CA VAL A 59 12.60 8.34 -31.34
C VAL A 59 14.11 8.43 -31.14
N GLU A 60 14.60 9.43 -30.41
CA GLU A 60 16.02 9.57 -30.07
C GLU A 60 16.54 8.34 -29.32
N TRP A 61 15.77 7.86 -28.34
CA TRP A 61 16.10 6.63 -27.61
C TRP A 61 16.20 5.43 -28.56
N THR A 62 15.27 5.28 -29.50
CA THR A 62 15.25 4.17 -30.46
C THR A 62 16.43 4.25 -31.44
N GLN A 63 16.77 5.45 -31.93
CA GLN A 63 17.90 5.67 -32.84
C GLN A 63 19.24 5.27 -32.22
N LYS A 64 19.45 5.53 -30.92
CA LYS A 64 20.65 5.09 -30.18
C LYS A 64 20.84 3.57 -30.19
N ARG A 65 19.76 2.80 -30.36
CA ARG A 65 19.77 1.33 -30.43
C ARG A 65 19.82 0.75 -31.84
N ALA A 66 19.65 1.57 -32.88
CA ALA A 66 19.56 1.09 -34.26
C ALA A 66 20.82 0.30 -34.70
N LYS A 67 22.01 0.72 -34.26
CA LYS A 67 23.28 0.10 -34.67
C LYS A 67 23.75 -1.04 -33.76
N ASN A 68 23.64 -0.85 -32.45
CA ASN A 68 24.28 -1.74 -31.46
C ASN A 68 23.30 -2.41 -30.49
N GLY A 69 22.02 -2.02 -30.52
CA GLY A 69 20.99 -2.59 -29.66
C GLY A 69 20.39 -3.88 -30.25
N PRO A 70 19.69 -4.66 -29.41
CA PRO A 70 18.90 -5.82 -29.84
C PRO A 70 17.91 -5.44 -30.95
N SER A 71 17.66 -6.37 -31.89
CA SER A 71 16.65 -6.19 -32.96
C SER A 71 15.29 -5.83 -32.40
N ALA A 72 14.88 -6.49 -31.32
CA ALA A 72 13.62 -6.28 -30.60
C ALA A 72 13.40 -4.83 -30.13
N LEU A 73 14.47 -4.05 -29.91
CA LEU A 73 14.37 -2.66 -29.45
C LEU A 73 14.42 -1.63 -30.58
N ARG A 74 14.58 -2.07 -31.83
CA ARG A 74 14.65 -1.17 -32.99
C ARG A 74 13.26 -0.74 -33.42
N SER A 75 13.20 0.37 -34.15
CA SER A 75 11.95 0.89 -34.71
C SER A 75 11.27 -0.19 -35.55
N GLY A 76 9.96 -0.36 -35.34
CA GLY A 76 9.13 -1.34 -36.06
C GLY A 76 9.07 -2.73 -35.43
N ALA A 77 9.91 -3.05 -34.43
CA ALA A 77 9.83 -4.30 -33.71
C ALA A 77 8.63 -4.31 -32.74
N ASP A 78 8.07 -5.50 -32.48
CA ASP A 78 6.90 -5.66 -31.60
C ASP A 78 7.20 -5.23 -30.16
N LEU A 79 8.36 -5.60 -29.61
CA LEU A 79 8.77 -5.19 -28.27
C LEU A 79 8.97 -3.66 -28.19
N ASN A 80 9.56 -3.04 -29.22
CA ASN A 80 9.68 -1.57 -29.29
C ASN A 80 8.30 -0.89 -29.28
N ARG A 81 7.31 -1.42 -30.00
CA ARG A 81 5.92 -0.91 -29.97
C ARG A 81 5.30 -1.06 -28.59
N ARG A 82 5.46 -2.21 -27.93
CA ARG A 82 4.96 -2.43 -26.55
C ARG A 82 5.60 -1.46 -25.55
N ILE A 83 6.91 -1.20 -25.68
CA ILE A 83 7.62 -0.20 -24.88
C ILE A 83 7.06 1.20 -25.15
N TYR A 84 6.81 1.54 -26.42
CA TYR A 84 6.21 2.82 -26.82
C TYR A 84 4.86 3.04 -26.14
N ASP A 85 4.00 2.02 -26.12
CA ASP A 85 2.64 2.08 -25.53
C ASP A 85 2.65 2.25 -24.01
N LEU A 86 3.79 2.05 -23.35
CA LEU A 86 3.98 2.25 -21.90
C LEU A 86 4.56 3.63 -21.55
N GLN A 87 4.87 4.47 -22.54
CA GLN A 87 5.60 5.71 -22.29
C GLN A 87 4.72 6.81 -21.67
N PRO A 88 5.31 7.66 -20.79
CA PRO A 88 4.64 8.83 -20.22
C PRO A 88 4.03 9.79 -21.24
N LEU A 89 4.59 9.86 -22.46
CA LEU A 89 4.12 10.72 -23.56
C LEU A 89 2.62 10.54 -23.91
N HIS A 90 2.02 9.40 -23.55
CA HIS A 90 0.58 9.16 -23.77
C HIS A 90 -0.33 9.89 -22.77
N ARG A 91 0.22 10.52 -21.72
CA ARG A 91 -0.54 11.41 -20.83
C ARG A 91 -0.46 12.84 -21.33
N TYR A 92 -1.61 13.38 -21.75
CA TYR A 92 -1.67 14.70 -22.37
C TYR A 92 -1.34 15.87 -21.43
N THR A 93 -1.84 15.85 -20.19
CA THR A 93 -1.74 16.99 -19.26
C THR A 93 -0.55 16.91 -18.29
N ASP A 94 -0.19 15.71 -17.84
CA ASP A 94 0.87 15.51 -16.87
C ASP A 94 1.61 14.19 -17.12
N PRO A 95 2.54 14.17 -18.10
CA PRO A 95 3.43 13.04 -18.33
C PRO A 95 4.22 12.65 -17.08
N GLU A 96 4.64 13.63 -16.27
CA GLU A 96 5.50 13.38 -15.11
C GLU A 96 4.74 12.67 -13.96
N ALA A 97 3.42 12.80 -13.90
CA ALA A 97 2.58 11.99 -13.02
C ALA A 97 2.41 10.53 -13.47
N HIS A 98 2.90 10.14 -14.66
CA HIS A 98 2.85 8.76 -15.11
C HIS A 98 3.67 7.86 -14.17
N PRO A 99 3.19 6.65 -13.79
CA PRO A 99 3.93 5.76 -12.89
C PRO A 99 5.37 5.48 -13.34
N LEU A 100 5.61 5.30 -14.65
CA LEU A 100 6.96 5.13 -15.20
C LEU A 100 7.85 6.36 -15.03
N ALA A 101 7.31 7.57 -15.21
CA ALA A 101 8.07 8.81 -15.04
C ALA A 101 8.47 8.98 -13.57
N ARG A 102 7.52 8.79 -12.64
CA ARG A 102 7.79 8.81 -11.19
C ARG A 102 8.83 7.77 -10.79
N LEU A 103 8.70 6.53 -11.26
CA LEU A 103 9.66 5.45 -11.01
C LEU A 103 11.08 5.81 -11.47
N VAL A 104 11.22 6.36 -12.68
CA VAL A 104 12.52 6.80 -13.21
C VAL A 104 13.07 7.99 -12.43
N ALA A 105 12.23 8.95 -12.03
CA ALA A 105 12.65 10.09 -11.21
C ALA A 105 13.24 9.62 -9.87
N TYR A 106 12.56 8.73 -9.14
CA TYR A 106 13.07 8.19 -7.88
C TYR A 106 14.37 7.40 -8.05
N THR A 107 14.41 6.47 -9.01
CA THR A 107 15.57 5.58 -9.19
C THR A 107 16.80 6.34 -9.70
N ASN A 108 16.63 7.33 -10.59
CA ASN A 108 17.73 8.21 -11.01
C ASN A 108 18.23 9.08 -9.85
N HIS A 109 17.33 9.62 -9.02
CA HIS A 109 17.72 10.41 -7.85
C HIS A 109 18.54 9.58 -6.86
N ALA A 110 18.10 8.36 -6.55
CA ALA A 110 18.79 7.42 -5.68
C ALA A 110 20.18 7.02 -6.22
N LYS A 111 20.30 6.81 -7.54
CA LYS A 111 21.56 6.44 -8.19
C LYS A 111 22.61 7.56 -8.16
N HIS A 112 22.19 8.82 -8.25
CA HIS A 112 23.11 9.93 -8.56
C HIS A 112 23.31 10.94 -7.44
N ARG A 113 22.41 11.02 -6.44
CA ARG A 113 22.39 12.16 -5.51
C ARG A 113 22.23 11.76 -4.05
N THR A 114 21.12 11.13 -3.68
CA THR A 114 20.74 10.91 -2.27
C THR A 114 19.69 9.80 -2.18
N PRO A 115 19.63 8.99 -1.10
CA PRO A 115 18.48 8.13 -0.83
C PRO A 115 17.16 8.91 -0.91
N ALA A 116 16.05 8.21 -1.17
CA ALA A 116 14.73 8.82 -1.18
C ALA A 116 14.50 9.66 0.10
N VAL A 117 13.90 10.85 -0.03
CA VAL A 117 13.64 11.70 1.13
C VAL A 117 12.23 11.43 1.64
N THR A 118 12.09 11.14 2.93
CA THR A 118 10.79 10.93 3.57
C THR A 118 10.61 11.87 4.75
N ALA A 119 9.38 12.30 4.99
CA ALA A 119 9.03 13.22 6.06
C ALA A 119 7.66 12.91 6.66
N VAL A 120 7.46 13.27 7.93
CA VAL A 120 6.14 13.18 8.56
C VAL A 120 5.28 14.32 8.05
N ARG A 121 4.04 14.01 7.71
CA ARG A 121 2.99 14.96 7.33
C ARG A 121 1.83 14.79 8.30
N ILE A 122 1.09 15.87 8.57
CA ILE A 122 -0.25 15.79 9.16
C ILE A 122 -1.22 16.34 8.12
N PRO A 123 -1.87 15.49 7.30
CA PRO A 123 -2.85 15.90 6.30
C PRO A 123 -4.15 16.43 6.92
N VAL A 124 -4.50 15.96 8.13
CA VAL A 124 -5.76 16.27 8.80
C VAL A 124 -5.51 16.42 10.31
N VAL A 125 -6.10 17.47 10.88
CA VAL A 125 -6.32 17.63 12.32
C VAL A 125 -7.82 17.69 12.52
N SER A 126 -8.39 16.66 13.14
CA SER A 126 -9.83 16.61 13.41
C SER A 126 -10.10 17.00 14.85
N ARG A 127 -11.11 17.84 15.04
CA ARG A 127 -11.69 18.09 16.35
C ARG A 127 -12.68 16.99 16.66
N GLU A 128 -12.62 16.42 17.85
CA GLU A 128 -13.53 15.35 18.26
C GLU A 128 -14.89 15.92 18.73
N ASP A 129 -14.92 17.20 19.11
CA ASP A 129 -16.13 17.93 19.48
C ASP A 129 -16.89 18.50 18.26
N VAL A 130 -16.43 18.21 17.04
CA VAL A 130 -17.06 18.63 15.79
C VAL A 130 -17.22 17.44 14.86
N THR A 131 -18.46 17.01 14.62
CA THR A 131 -18.77 15.98 13.64
C THR A 131 -18.91 16.60 12.24
N PRO A 132 -18.00 16.32 11.29
CA PRO A 132 -18.14 16.80 9.93
C PRO A 132 -19.33 16.12 9.24
N ARG A 133 -20.13 16.89 8.49
CA ARG A 133 -21.26 16.33 7.71
C ARG A 133 -20.79 15.44 6.57
N HIS A 134 -19.64 15.77 5.96
CA HIS A 134 -19.02 14.95 4.94
C HIS A 134 -17.50 14.89 5.15
N PRO A 135 -16.83 13.75 4.85
CA PRO A 135 -15.37 13.64 4.91
C PRO A 135 -14.58 14.69 4.10
N ARG A 136 -15.24 15.39 3.17
CA ARG A 136 -14.63 16.44 2.33
C ARG A 136 -14.56 17.78 3.06
N ASP A 137 -15.39 17.94 4.08
CA ASP A 137 -15.52 19.15 4.90
C ASP A 137 -14.43 19.20 5.97
N ILE A 138 -13.71 18.08 6.16
CA ILE A 138 -12.56 18.00 7.06
C ILE A 138 -11.44 18.88 6.48
N PRO A 139 -10.99 19.93 7.20
CA PRO A 139 -9.94 20.81 6.73
C PRO A 139 -8.65 20.04 6.43
N LYS A 140 -8.24 20.07 5.16
CA LYS A 140 -6.99 19.46 4.72
C LYS A 140 -5.85 20.43 4.89
N ARG A 141 -4.72 19.93 5.38
CA ARG A 141 -3.46 20.66 5.47
C ARG A 141 -2.65 20.48 4.16
N PRO A 142 -1.71 21.40 3.87
CA PRO A 142 -0.84 21.31 2.70
C PRO A 142 -0.09 19.98 2.59
N GLU A 143 0.30 19.62 1.37
CA GLU A 143 1.07 18.41 1.10
C GLU A 143 2.57 18.60 1.35
N GLU A 144 2.93 19.01 2.56
CA GLU A 144 4.29 19.42 2.91
C GLU A 144 4.77 18.73 4.20
N PRO A 145 6.10 18.55 4.36
CA PRO A 145 6.72 18.08 5.60
C PRO A 145 6.35 18.97 6.79
N LEU A 146 6.16 18.35 7.96
CA LEU A 146 6.09 19.11 9.21
C LEU A 146 7.45 19.68 9.57
N VAL A 147 7.44 20.94 10.01
CA VAL A 147 8.64 21.64 10.48
C VAL A 147 8.62 21.77 12.01
N PRO A 148 9.75 21.57 12.72
CA PRO A 148 9.81 21.86 14.15
C PRO A 148 9.39 23.30 14.47
N GLY A 149 8.50 23.45 15.46
CA GLY A 149 7.94 24.76 15.85
C GLY A 149 6.70 25.17 15.06
N GLU A 150 6.30 24.41 14.04
CA GLU A 150 5.07 24.65 13.31
C GLU A 150 3.83 24.44 14.20
N VAL A 151 2.89 25.37 14.10
CA VAL A 151 1.60 25.28 14.80
C VAL A 151 0.66 24.39 14.01
N ILE A 152 0.44 23.17 14.50
CA ILE A 152 -0.48 22.21 13.87
C ILE A 152 -1.94 22.42 14.25
N PHE A 153 -2.18 23.02 15.42
CA PHE A 153 -3.49 23.33 15.97
C PHE A 153 -3.39 24.47 16.98
N SER A 154 -4.43 25.28 17.13
CA SER A 154 -4.52 26.34 18.14
C SER A 154 -5.90 26.36 18.77
N ALA A 155 -5.95 26.55 20.09
CA ALA A 155 -7.18 26.66 20.87
C ALA A 155 -7.11 27.86 21.82
N PRO A 156 -8.27 28.43 22.20
CA PRO A 156 -8.33 29.49 23.21
C PRO A 156 -7.72 29.05 24.55
N THR A 157 -7.06 29.98 25.23
CA THR A 157 -6.51 29.74 26.56
C THR A 157 -7.63 29.35 27.54
N GLY A 158 -7.42 28.28 28.30
CA GLY A 158 -8.40 27.78 29.28
C GLY A 158 -9.44 26.82 28.71
N GLN A 159 -9.43 26.52 27.41
CA GLN A 159 -10.28 25.48 26.81
C GLN A 159 -9.51 24.18 26.59
N VAL A 160 -10.15 23.06 26.95
CA VAL A 160 -9.70 21.71 26.55
C VAL A 160 -10.44 21.34 25.28
N VAL A 161 -9.71 21.24 24.17
CA VAL A 161 -10.28 20.85 22.87
C VAL A 161 -9.70 19.48 22.49
N PRO A 162 -10.51 18.41 22.46
CA PRO A 162 -10.03 17.10 22.05
C PRO A 162 -9.77 17.08 20.54
N VAL A 163 -8.58 16.58 20.16
CA VAL A 163 -8.14 16.54 18.77
C VAL A 163 -7.53 15.19 18.42
N THR A 164 -7.92 14.68 17.26
CA THR A 164 -7.33 13.51 16.63
C THR A 164 -6.38 13.94 15.51
N LEU A 165 -5.17 13.40 15.50
CA LEU A 165 -4.16 13.62 14.46
C LEU A 165 -4.00 12.38 13.60
N PHE A 166 -3.92 12.57 12.28
CA PHE A 166 -3.73 11.46 11.33
C PHE A 166 -2.37 11.56 10.65
N PRO A 167 -1.24 11.29 11.34
CA PRO A 167 0.08 11.43 10.75
C PRO A 167 0.28 10.45 9.59
N THR A 168 0.92 10.92 8.52
CA THR A 168 1.35 10.09 7.39
C THR A 168 2.84 10.27 7.13
N VAL A 169 3.44 9.30 6.44
CA VAL A 169 4.81 9.43 5.91
C VAL A 169 4.71 9.81 4.44
N GLY A 170 5.19 11.00 4.09
CA GLY A 170 5.34 11.44 2.71
C GLY A 170 6.71 11.06 2.15
N ILE A 171 6.78 10.86 0.84
CA ILE A 171 8.03 10.74 0.08
C ILE A 171 8.15 11.95 -0.87
N ASN A 172 9.32 12.59 -0.93
CA ASN A 172 9.54 13.68 -1.87
C ASN A 172 9.64 13.12 -3.29
N LEU A 173 8.75 13.55 -4.18
CA LEU A 173 8.91 13.30 -5.60
C LEU A 173 10.05 14.20 -6.12
N PRO A 174 11.18 13.63 -6.61
CA PRO A 174 12.38 14.40 -6.91
C PRO A 174 12.13 15.55 -7.87
N GLU A 175 12.83 16.66 -7.64
CA GLU A 175 12.75 17.88 -8.47
C GLU A 175 11.36 18.55 -8.47
N THR A 176 10.48 18.15 -7.54
CA THR A 176 9.18 18.77 -7.32
C THR A 176 8.96 19.13 -5.85
N ALA A 177 7.95 19.96 -5.59
CA ALA A 177 7.47 20.25 -4.25
C ALA A 177 6.46 19.19 -3.72
N ARG A 178 6.21 18.10 -4.46
CA ARG A 178 5.18 17.13 -4.11
C ARG A 178 5.69 16.11 -3.09
N TRP A 179 4.84 15.79 -2.12
CA TRP A 179 5.16 14.83 -1.06
C TRP A 179 4.13 13.72 -0.92
N PRO A 180 3.80 12.95 -1.98
CA PRO A 180 2.76 11.92 -1.91
C PRO A 180 2.95 10.97 -0.71
N VAL A 181 1.85 10.41 -0.22
CA VAL A 181 1.90 9.42 0.87
C VAL A 181 2.73 8.22 0.38
N LEU A 182 3.84 7.93 1.06
CA LEU A 182 4.85 6.95 0.66
C LEU A 182 4.21 5.61 0.27
N MET A 183 3.29 5.12 1.10
CA MET A 183 2.64 3.83 0.90
C MET A 183 1.70 3.82 -0.31
N ASN A 184 1.00 4.93 -0.58
CA ASN A 184 0.15 5.06 -1.77
C ASN A 184 1.03 5.14 -3.03
N GLU A 185 2.09 5.94 -2.98
CA GLU A 185 3.03 6.13 -4.08
C GLU A 185 3.67 4.81 -4.52
N LEU A 186 4.21 4.05 -3.57
CA LEU A 186 4.78 2.72 -3.83
C LEU A 186 3.71 1.74 -4.32
N GLY A 187 2.52 1.77 -3.72
CA GLY A 187 1.41 0.90 -4.08
C GLY A 187 0.95 1.09 -5.51
N GLU A 188 0.75 2.34 -5.94
CA GLU A 188 0.36 2.69 -7.31
C GLU A 188 1.40 2.27 -8.34
N ILE A 189 2.69 2.55 -8.09
CA ILE A 189 3.77 2.18 -9.00
C ILE A 189 3.88 0.65 -9.09
N ALA A 190 3.87 -0.06 -7.95
CA ALA A 190 3.93 -1.52 -7.93
C ALA A 190 2.73 -2.17 -8.65
N ALA A 191 1.53 -1.64 -8.44
CA ALA A 191 0.33 -2.11 -9.12
C ALA A 191 0.42 -1.91 -10.64
N TRP A 192 0.88 -0.73 -11.09
CA TRP A 192 1.09 -0.46 -12.52
C TRP A 192 2.13 -1.40 -13.14
N VAL A 193 3.26 -1.63 -12.46
CA VAL A 193 4.29 -2.57 -12.95
C VAL A 193 3.71 -3.98 -13.10
N ARG A 194 3.01 -4.47 -12.09
CA ARG A 194 2.44 -5.82 -12.06
C ARG A 194 1.33 -6.02 -13.08
N THR A 195 0.42 -5.05 -13.23
CA THR A 195 -0.84 -5.24 -13.96
C THR A 195 -0.86 -4.63 -15.36
N GLN A 196 0.11 -3.77 -15.69
CA GLN A 196 0.17 -3.11 -17.00
C GLN A 196 1.55 -3.27 -17.64
N ALA A 197 2.63 -2.85 -16.97
CA ALA A 197 3.95 -2.78 -17.59
C ALA A 197 4.49 -4.15 -18.01
N ILE A 198 4.63 -5.08 -17.05
CA ILE A 198 5.18 -6.41 -17.33
C ILE A 198 4.27 -7.21 -18.26
N PRO A 199 2.94 -7.31 -18.03
CA PRO A 199 2.04 -8.01 -18.95
C PRO A 199 2.13 -7.49 -20.39
N ARG A 200 2.06 -6.17 -20.58
CA ARG A 200 2.10 -5.58 -21.92
C ARG A 200 3.44 -5.83 -22.62
N LEU A 201 4.55 -5.89 -21.88
CA LEU A 201 5.86 -6.24 -22.46
C LEU A 201 5.89 -7.69 -22.97
N ILE A 202 5.35 -8.63 -22.20
CA ILE A 202 5.36 -10.07 -22.52
C ILE A 202 4.34 -10.42 -23.61
N THR A 203 3.08 -10.04 -23.41
CA THR A 203 1.97 -10.51 -24.26
C THR A 203 1.46 -9.45 -25.23
N GLY A 204 1.82 -8.19 -25.04
CA GLY A 204 1.19 -7.06 -25.73
C GLY A 204 -0.23 -6.76 -25.25
N THR A 205 -0.70 -7.40 -24.17
CA THR A 205 -2.05 -7.24 -23.64
C THR A 205 -2.05 -6.84 -22.16
N ASP A 206 -3.02 -6.03 -21.78
CA ASP A 206 -3.35 -5.70 -20.40
C ASP A 206 -4.87 -5.44 -20.27
N PRO A 207 -5.51 -5.84 -19.15
CA PRO A 207 -4.92 -6.47 -17.96
C PRO A 207 -4.47 -7.93 -18.21
N PRO A 208 -3.54 -8.47 -17.39
CA PRO A 208 -3.04 -9.83 -17.54
C PRO A 208 -4.16 -10.86 -17.36
N GLN A 209 -4.13 -11.93 -18.17
CA GLN A 209 -4.98 -13.10 -18.00
C GLN A 209 -4.13 -14.38 -18.01
N PRO A 210 -4.14 -15.19 -16.93
CA PRO A 210 -4.80 -14.94 -15.64
C PRO A 210 -4.16 -13.77 -14.86
N GLU A 211 -4.86 -13.25 -13.86
CA GLU A 211 -4.35 -12.17 -13.01
C GLU A 211 -3.06 -12.62 -12.28
N ILE A 212 -2.05 -11.75 -12.29
CA ILE A 212 -0.79 -11.98 -11.58
C ILE A 212 -0.99 -11.66 -10.09
N PRO A 213 -0.67 -12.60 -9.16
CA PRO A 213 -0.82 -12.36 -7.73
C PRO A 213 0.04 -11.18 -7.27
N ALA A 214 -0.46 -10.43 -6.30
CA ALA A 214 0.25 -9.31 -5.70
C ALA A 214 1.40 -9.76 -4.78
N TRP A 215 1.31 -10.96 -4.23
CA TRP A 215 2.26 -11.52 -3.30
C TRP A 215 2.21 -13.05 -3.34
N HIS A 216 3.34 -13.70 -3.12
CA HIS A 216 3.46 -15.10 -2.76
C HIS A 216 4.58 -15.24 -1.74
N GLU A 217 4.65 -16.37 -1.03
CA GLU A 217 5.71 -16.60 -0.06
C GLU A 217 7.06 -16.72 -0.78
N ILE A 218 8.07 -15.97 -0.34
CA ILE A 218 9.42 -15.98 -0.94
C ILE A 218 10.51 -16.29 0.08
N SER A 219 10.17 -16.44 1.37
CA SER A 219 11.15 -16.83 2.40
C SER A 219 11.48 -18.32 2.38
N GLN A 220 10.73 -19.13 1.63
CA GLN A 220 10.94 -20.55 1.45
C GLN A 220 11.10 -20.90 -0.03
N GLY A 221 11.92 -21.92 -0.32
CA GLY A 221 12.03 -22.45 -1.68
C GLY A 221 10.76 -23.23 -2.06
N HIS A 222 10.29 -23.03 -3.28
CA HIS A 222 9.14 -23.76 -3.82
C HIS A 222 9.60 -24.76 -4.90
N PRO A 223 9.18 -26.03 -4.83
CA PRO A 223 9.53 -27.02 -5.86
C PRO A 223 8.87 -26.71 -7.21
N ASP A 224 7.68 -26.09 -7.20
CA ASP A 224 7.02 -25.57 -8.39
C ASP A 224 6.54 -24.13 -8.15
N LEU A 225 7.20 -23.18 -8.81
CA LEU A 225 6.85 -21.75 -8.73
C LEU A 225 5.44 -21.46 -9.27
N ARG A 226 4.93 -22.25 -10.23
CA ARG A 226 3.60 -21.99 -10.82
C ARG A 226 2.48 -22.27 -9.82
N VAL A 227 2.64 -23.31 -9.01
CA VAL A 227 1.71 -23.63 -7.91
C VAL A 227 1.80 -22.56 -6.83
N ALA A 228 3.01 -22.18 -6.41
CA ALA A 228 3.18 -21.12 -5.41
C ALA A 228 2.56 -19.78 -5.85
N LEU A 229 2.65 -19.45 -7.15
CA LEU A 229 2.02 -18.26 -7.73
C LEU A 229 0.48 -18.40 -7.81
N SER A 230 -0.05 -19.57 -8.15
CA SER A 230 -1.50 -19.75 -8.22
C SER A 230 -2.16 -19.60 -6.84
N GLU A 231 -1.46 -20.01 -5.78
CA GLU A 231 -1.83 -19.88 -4.36
C GLU A 231 -1.54 -18.48 -3.77
N GLY A 232 -0.85 -17.61 -4.51
CA GLY A 232 -0.47 -16.28 -4.06
C GLY A 232 -1.65 -15.38 -3.68
N SER A 233 -1.43 -14.37 -2.85
CA SER A 233 -2.47 -13.38 -2.53
C SER A 233 -2.63 -12.36 -3.65
N ARG A 234 -3.89 -12.02 -3.97
CA ARG A 234 -4.21 -10.90 -4.89
C ARG A 234 -4.24 -9.56 -4.16
N VAL A 235 -4.19 -9.57 -2.82
CA VAL A 235 -4.23 -8.37 -1.98
C VAL A 235 -2.81 -7.78 -1.86
N PRO A 236 -2.57 -6.57 -2.38
CA PRO A 236 -1.27 -5.90 -2.25
C PRO A 236 -0.86 -5.67 -0.80
N ALA A 237 0.44 -5.58 -0.55
CA ALA A 237 0.99 -5.27 0.78
C ALA A 237 0.48 -3.91 1.31
N TYR A 238 0.26 -2.94 0.43
CA TYR A 238 -0.37 -1.66 0.76
C TYR A 238 -1.77 -1.84 1.36
N ASP A 239 -2.65 -2.56 0.68
CA ASP A 239 -4.02 -2.80 1.14
C ASP A 239 -4.03 -3.62 2.44
N ARG A 240 -3.19 -4.67 2.53
CA ARG A 240 -3.03 -5.43 3.79
C ARG A 240 -2.60 -4.54 4.96
N ASN A 241 -1.67 -3.60 4.74
CA ASN A 241 -1.24 -2.70 5.79
C ASN A 241 -2.33 -1.67 6.16
N ARG A 242 -3.08 -1.17 5.18
CA ARG A 242 -4.24 -0.30 5.43
C ARG A 242 -5.29 -1.02 6.27
N ASP A 243 -5.61 -2.25 5.90
CA ASP A 243 -6.60 -3.07 6.59
C ASP A 243 -6.13 -3.38 8.02
N ARG A 244 -4.86 -3.72 8.22
CA ARG A 244 -4.27 -3.94 9.56
C ARG A 244 -4.36 -2.69 10.45
N LEU A 245 -4.01 -1.52 9.92
CA LEU A 245 -4.11 -0.26 10.67
C LEU A 245 -5.57 0.07 11.02
N SER A 246 -6.47 -0.11 10.05
CA SER A 246 -7.90 0.12 10.24
C SER A 246 -8.46 -0.84 11.29
N ALA A 247 -8.10 -2.11 11.23
CA ALA A 247 -8.52 -3.12 12.18
C ALA A 247 -7.99 -2.81 13.59
N ALA A 248 -6.76 -2.31 13.74
CA ALA A 248 -6.23 -1.89 15.04
C ALA A 248 -7.04 -0.74 15.66
N THR A 249 -7.41 0.28 14.87
CA THR A 249 -8.30 1.37 15.33
C THR A 249 -9.67 0.83 15.70
N VAL A 250 -10.29 0.03 14.83
CA VAL A 250 -11.60 -0.57 15.08
C VAL A 250 -11.60 -1.42 16.36
N ARG A 251 -10.56 -2.21 16.61
CA ARG A 251 -10.45 -2.98 17.85
C ARG A 251 -10.45 -2.07 19.08
N ALA A 252 -9.70 -0.96 19.04
CA ALA A 252 -9.65 -0.02 20.15
C ALA A 252 -11.03 0.62 20.41
N ASP A 253 -11.67 1.12 19.36
CA ASP A 253 -12.97 1.84 19.45
C ASP A 253 -14.12 0.90 19.85
N MET A 254 -14.17 -0.30 19.25
CA MET A 254 -15.20 -1.31 19.55
C MET A 254 -15.06 -1.87 20.96
N THR A 255 -13.84 -1.96 21.51
CA THR A 255 -13.64 -2.49 22.86
C THR A 255 -14.42 -1.67 23.88
N GLY A 256 -14.27 -0.34 23.85
CA GLY A 256 -15.00 0.55 24.75
C GLY A 256 -16.51 0.48 24.50
N THR A 257 -16.91 0.58 23.23
CA THR A 257 -18.33 0.59 22.84
C THR A 257 -19.07 -0.67 23.31
N ILE A 258 -18.47 -1.85 23.15
CA ILE A 258 -19.10 -3.12 23.56
C ILE A 258 -19.03 -3.29 25.08
N ALA A 259 -17.92 -2.93 25.73
CA ALA A 259 -17.76 -3.07 27.18
C ALA A 259 -18.73 -2.19 27.99
N ASP A 260 -19.19 -1.07 27.41
CA ASP A 260 -20.18 -0.18 28.02
C ASP A 260 -21.63 -0.67 27.86
N MET A 261 -21.87 -1.75 27.11
CA MET A 261 -23.20 -2.32 26.93
C MET A 261 -23.70 -3.08 28.17
N PRO A 262 -25.03 -3.14 28.39
CA PRO A 262 -25.60 -4.02 29.41
C PRO A 262 -25.21 -5.48 29.18
N ASP A 263 -24.88 -6.18 30.26
CA ASP A 263 -24.48 -7.58 30.29
C ASP A 263 -23.20 -7.91 29.48
N ALA A 264 -22.41 -6.89 29.14
CA ALA A 264 -21.13 -7.09 28.47
C ALA A 264 -20.09 -7.75 29.40
N PRO A 265 -19.17 -8.56 28.85
CA PRO A 265 -18.01 -9.02 29.59
C PRO A 265 -17.06 -7.84 29.87
N THR A 266 -16.02 -8.06 30.68
CA THR A 266 -15.14 -6.96 31.07
C THR A 266 -14.42 -6.35 29.87
N PHE A 267 -13.97 -5.10 29.98
CA PHE A 267 -13.17 -4.45 28.93
C PHE A 267 -11.97 -5.30 28.48
N ALA A 268 -11.30 -5.98 29.41
CA ALA A 268 -10.17 -6.85 29.11
C ALA A 268 -10.58 -8.09 28.31
N ASP A 269 -11.77 -8.64 28.58
CA ASP A 269 -12.31 -9.80 27.88
C ASP A 269 -12.76 -9.46 26.46
N VAL A 270 -13.48 -8.34 26.29
CA VAL A 270 -13.87 -7.83 24.97
C VAL A 270 -12.63 -7.57 24.12
N ARG A 271 -11.60 -6.95 24.71
CA ARG A 271 -10.32 -6.73 24.04
C ARG A 271 -9.68 -8.04 23.60
N ALA A 272 -9.59 -9.03 24.50
CA ALA A 272 -9.01 -10.33 24.19
C ALA A 272 -9.78 -11.07 23.08
N TRP A 273 -11.11 -10.97 23.07
CA TRP A 273 -11.94 -11.50 21.99
C TRP A 273 -11.63 -10.81 20.65
N LEU A 274 -11.65 -9.47 20.61
CA LEU A 274 -11.35 -8.72 19.39
C LEU A 274 -9.92 -8.95 18.88
N GLU A 275 -8.94 -9.11 19.77
CA GLU A 275 -7.56 -9.47 19.43
C GLU A 275 -7.43 -10.89 18.86
N SER A 276 -8.34 -11.82 19.21
CA SER A 276 -8.37 -13.19 18.67
C SER A 276 -8.91 -13.28 17.24
N LEU A 277 -9.64 -12.25 16.78
CA LEU A 277 -10.24 -12.24 15.44
C LEU A 277 -9.23 -11.80 14.37
N PRO A 278 -9.27 -12.40 13.15
CA PRO A 278 -8.56 -11.88 12.00
C PRO A 278 -8.92 -10.42 11.67
N ASP A 279 -8.00 -9.67 11.07
CA ASP A 279 -8.26 -8.27 10.66
C ASP A 279 -9.49 -8.14 9.74
N THR A 280 -9.67 -9.10 8.82
CA THR A 280 -10.82 -9.15 7.91
C THR A 280 -12.15 -9.27 8.64
N ASP A 281 -12.16 -10.02 9.73
CA ASP A 281 -13.35 -10.35 10.51
C ASP A 281 -13.79 -9.16 11.37
N VAL A 282 -12.82 -8.44 11.92
CA VAL A 282 -13.05 -7.18 12.64
C VAL A 282 -13.58 -6.10 11.70
N LEU A 283 -12.95 -5.95 10.53
CA LEU A 283 -13.38 -4.95 9.54
C LEU A 283 -14.74 -5.27 8.94
N THR A 284 -15.06 -6.55 8.72
CA THR A 284 -16.38 -6.96 8.22
C THR A 284 -17.46 -6.59 9.22
N ARG A 285 -17.25 -6.91 10.49
CA ARG A 285 -18.15 -6.54 11.59
C ARG A 285 -18.36 -5.03 11.69
N MET A 286 -17.29 -4.24 11.60
CA MET A 286 -17.42 -2.77 11.61
C MET A 286 -18.27 -2.24 10.44
N ARG A 287 -18.14 -2.83 9.24
CA ARG A 287 -18.92 -2.42 8.07
C ARG A 287 -20.41 -2.73 8.18
N GLU A 288 -20.83 -3.59 9.10
CA GLU A 288 -22.25 -3.81 9.40
C GLU A 288 -22.87 -2.60 10.12
N LEU A 289 -22.06 -1.76 10.77
CA LEU A 289 -22.53 -0.54 11.41
C LEU A 289 -22.78 0.55 10.35
N VAL A 290 -23.96 1.16 10.40
CA VAL A 290 -24.36 2.27 9.54
C VAL A 290 -23.96 3.59 10.20
N PRO A 291 -23.36 4.54 9.45
CA PRO A 291 -23.09 5.86 9.98
C PRO A 291 -24.37 6.58 10.40
N SER A 292 -24.58 6.79 11.70
CA SER A 292 -25.75 7.54 12.20
C SER A 292 -25.44 9.04 12.25
N PHE A 293 -25.48 9.69 11.09
CA PHE A 293 -25.23 11.14 11.01
C PHE A 293 -26.41 11.99 11.48
N ASP A 294 -27.63 11.51 11.27
CA ASP A 294 -28.87 12.26 11.52
C ASP A 294 -29.70 11.70 12.69
N HIS A 295 -29.15 10.76 13.48
CA HIS A 295 -29.87 10.06 14.55
C HIS A 295 -31.18 9.42 14.08
N ASP A 296 -31.17 8.82 12.88
CA ASP A 296 -32.29 8.03 12.40
C ASP A 296 -32.52 6.85 13.36
N ALA A 297 -33.75 6.71 13.84
CA ALA A 297 -34.13 5.68 14.80
C ALA A 297 -33.90 4.27 14.24
N ASP A 298 -34.12 4.08 12.93
CA ASP A 298 -33.94 2.78 12.29
C ASP A 298 -32.45 2.41 12.21
N ASP A 299 -31.58 3.36 11.86
CA ASP A 299 -30.12 3.17 11.85
C ASP A 299 -29.57 2.91 13.27
N MET A 300 -30.12 3.59 14.28
CA MET A 300 -29.74 3.38 15.68
C MET A 300 -30.14 1.99 16.16
N LEU A 301 -31.35 1.53 15.84
CA LEU A 301 -31.82 0.18 16.18
C LEU A 301 -30.99 -0.89 15.47
N HIS A 302 -30.71 -0.71 14.17
CA HIS A 302 -29.84 -1.62 13.41
C HIS A 302 -28.44 -1.71 14.03
N ASN A 303 -27.81 -0.56 14.33
CA ASN A 303 -26.49 -0.54 14.97
C ASN A 303 -26.51 -1.20 16.34
N TRP A 304 -27.57 -0.99 17.12
CA TRP A 304 -27.74 -1.62 18.42
C TRP A 304 -27.83 -3.15 18.29
N ASP A 305 -28.62 -3.67 17.36
CA ASP A 305 -28.72 -5.12 17.10
C ASP A 305 -27.38 -5.72 16.65
N VAL A 306 -26.63 -5.01 15.81
CA VAL A 306 -25.29 -5.40 15.40
C VAL A 306 -24.35 -5.47 16.60
N LEU A 307 -24.31 -4.43 17.44
CA LEU A 307 -23.47 -4.39 18.64
C LEU A 307 -23.87 -5.45 19.68
N GLN A 308 -25.17 -5.73 19.82
CA GLN A 308 -25.65 -6.80 20.71
C GLN A 308 -25.13 -8.18 20.29
N ARG A 309 -25.17 -8.50 18.98
CA ARG A 309 -24.61 -9.76 18.47
C ARG A 309 -23.10 -9.85 18.75
N MET A 310 -22.37 -8.74 18.59
CA MET A 310 -20.94 -8.70 18.90
C MET A 310 -20.66 -8.89 20.39
N ARG A 311 -21.46 -8.28 21.27
CA ARG A 311 -21.39 -8.52 22.72
C ARG A 311 -21.62 -9.99 23.05
N ASP A 312 -22.63 -10.60 22.46
CA ASP A 312 -22.99 -12.01 22.71
C ASP A 312 -21.87 -12.95 22.24
N ASP A 313 -21.23 -12.66 21.10
CA ASP A 313 -20.03 -13.36 20.63
C ASP A 313 -18.87 -13.25 21.65
N ALA A 314 -18.66 -12.06 22.24
CA ALA A 314 -17.65 -11.84 23.27
C ALA A 314 -17.94 -12.64 24.54
N VAL A 315 -19.21 -12.73 24.97
CA VAL A 315 -19.64 -13.57 26.10
C VAL A 315 -19.39 -15.05 25.81
N ALA A 316 -19.73 -15.52 24.60
CA ALA A 316 -19.47 -16.91 24.21
C ALA A 316 -17.96 -17.23 24.15
N PHE A 317 -17.12 -16.24 23.79
CA PHE A 317 -15.67 -16.38 23.84
C PHE A 317 -15.15 -16.54 25.27
N THR A 318 -15.59 -15.70 26.21
CA THR A 318 -15.12 -15.78 27.61
C THR A 318 -15.55 -17.07 28.28
N GLN A 319 -16.78 -17.53 28.05
CA GLN A 319 -17.28 -18.80 28.57
C GLN A 319 -16.47 -19.99 28.07
N ARG A 320 -16.12 -20.01 26.77
CA ARG A 320 -15.27 -21.07 26.19
C ARG A 320 -13.89 -21.07 26.81
N ARG A 321 -13.27 -19.90 26.95
CA ARG A 321 -11.94 -19.77 27.56
C ARG A 321 -11.92 -20.24 29.02
N ALA A 322 -12.92 -19.84 29.81
CA ALA A 322 -13.05 -20.28 31.20
C ALA A 322 -13.22 -21.81 31.31
N MET A 323 -13.88 -22.44 30.34
CA MET A 323 -14.03 -23.91 30.30
C MET A 323 -12.71 -24.61 29.94
N THR A 324 -11.92 -24.06 29.01
CA THR A 324 -10.59 -24.59 28.66
C THR A 324 -9.59 -24.46 29.81
N ASP A 325 -9.62 -23.34 30.55
CA ASP A 325 -8.75 -23.11 31.71
C ASP A 325 -9.08 -24.06 32.91
N LEU A 326 -10.29 -24.63 32.94
CA LEU A 326 -10.70 -25.64 33.93
C LEU A 326 -10.30 -27.07 33.54
N GLU A 327 -9.97 -27.33 32.28
CA GLU A 327 -9.62 -28.66 31.75
C GLU A 327 -8.11 -28.92 31.70
N GLU A 328 -7.24 -27.91 31.92
CA GLU A 328 -5.80 -28.14 32.12
C GLU A 328 -5.49 -28.52 33.58
N PRO A 329 -5.10 -29.77 33.90
CA PRO A 329 -4.69 -30.12 35.24
C PRO A 329 -3.35 -29.44 35.57
N SER A 330 -3.35 -28.65 36.64
CA SER A 330 -2.19 -28.14 37.35
C SER A 330 -1.11 -29.24 37.49
N ASN A 331 -0.05 -29.15 36.68
CA ASN A 331 1.18 -29.97 36.79
C ASN A 331 2.02 -29.56 38.03
N LEU A 332 1.41 -29.59 39.22
CA LEU A 332 2.08 -29.36 40.50
C LEU A 332 2.17 -30.60 41.38
N ASP A 333 1.76 -31.78 40.89
CA ASP A 333 1.75 -33.00 41.71
C ASP A 333 2.59 -34.14 41.10
N ARG A 334 3.85 -33.84 40.75
CA ARG A 334 4.90 -34.84 40.48
C ARG A 334 6.20 -34.47 41.16
N ARG A 335 6.19 -34.46 42.49
CA ARG A 335 7.35 -34.82 43.32
C ARG A 335 6.83 -35.48 44.58
N ASP A 336 6.90 -36.81 44.60
CA ASP A 336 7.27 -37.61 45.76
C ASP A 336 8.04 -38.85 45.28
#